data_AF-Q6S915-F1
#
_entry.id   AF-Q6S915-F1
#
_cell.length_a   1.000
_cell.length_b   1.000
_cell.length_c   1.000
_cell.angle_alpha   90.00
_cell.angle_beta   90.00
_cell.angle_gamma   90.00
#
_symmetry.space_group_name_H-M   'P 1'
#
loop_
_entity.id
_entity.type
_entity.pdbx_description
1 polymer ?
#
loop_
_entity_poly.entity_id
_entity_poly.type
_entity_poly.pdbx_seq_one_letter_code
_entity_poly.pdbx_strand_id
1 'polypeptide(L)'
;SGGGSPQDESAKHALDRIGEEVYKEVKSEAEQRSKGELKAGVLFATFSGEELAAFSDPCGLIKNEGENLIRARGHPCKKDTNGNDVDRFSVKEQAEYDNKKMKCSNGDACAPFRRLHLCNKNIQQIKTENITTHNLLVDVCMAANYEAQSLIRDHPQYQEKYGDSQICTVLARSFADIG
;
A
#
# COMPACT_ATOMS: atom_id res chain seq x y z
N SER A 1 34.98 8.73 26.24
CA SER A 1 34.90 7.68 25.23
C SER A 1 33.48 7.64 24.69
N GLY A 2 33.25 8.24 23.52
CA GLY A 2 31.93 8.26 22.87
C GLY A 2 31.67 6.91 22.22
N GLY A 3 30.79 6.11 22.82
CA GLY A 3 30.25 4.91 22.19
C GLY A 3 29.26 5.33 21.12
N GLY A 4 29.72 5.47 19.88
CA GLY A 4 28.82 5.51 18.74
C GLY A 4 28.16 4.14 18.62
N SER A 5 26.83 4.08 18.80
CA SER A 5 26.06 2.90 18.41
C SER A 5 26.41 2.55 16.97
N PRO A 6 26.56 1.26 16.59
CA PRO A 6 26.87 0.90 15.22
C PRO A 6 25.81 1.51 14.31
N GLN A 7 26.19 2.45 13.46
CA GLN A 7 25.32 2.87 12.37
C GLN A 7 25.09 1.62 11.50
N ASP A 8 23.83 1.32 11.19
CA ASP A 8 23.42 0.22 10.30
C ASP A 8 23.53 -1.19 10.86
N GLU A 9 22.94 -1.42 12.04
CA GLU A 9 22.82 -2.75 12.64
C GLU A 9 22.06 -3.77 11.76
N SER A 10 21.32 -3.30 10.74
CA SER A 10 20.74 -4.16 9.71
C SER A 10 20.53 -3.42 8.39
N ALA A 11 20.33 -4.16 7.30
CA ALA A 11 19.96 -3.58 6.00
C ALA A 11 18.71 -2.70 6.08
N LYS A 12 17.75 -3.04 6.95
CA LYS A 12 16.57 -2.21 7.21
C LYS A 12 16.96 -0.84 7.78
N HIS A 13 17.79 -0.82 8.82
CA HIS A 13 18.23 0.44 9.44
C HIS A 13 19.00 1.34 8.46
N ALA A 14 19.87 0.74 7.63
CA ALA A 14 20.59 1.46 6.60
C ALA A 14 19.66 2.12 5.57
N LEU A 15 18.71 1.34 5.03
CA LEU A 15 17.77 1.81 4.03
C LEU A 15 16.79 2.85 4.59
N ASP A 16 16.33 2.69 5.83
CA ASP A 16 15.45 3.67 6.49
C ASP A 16 16.16 5.02 6.67
N ARG A 17 17.44 5.03 7.07
CA ARG A 17 18.24 6.27 7.19
C ARG A 17 18.38 6.97 5.84
N ILE A 18 18.77 6.22 4.80
CA ILE A 18 18.89 6.77 3.44
C ILE A 18 17.53 7.30 2.95
N GLY A 19 16.45 6.56 3.23
CA GLY A 19 15.09 6.99 2.91
C GLY A 19 14.69 8.29 3.58
N GLU A 20 15.11 8.52 4.83
CA GLU A 20 14.88 9.78 5.55
C GLU A 20 15.62 10.96 4.88
N GLU A 21 16.86 10.75 4.46
CA GLU A 21 17.66 11.77 3.75
C GLU A 21 16.98 12.14 2.42
N VAL A 22 16.61 11.15 1.61
CA VAL A 22 15.91 11.36 0.34
C VAL A 22 14.55 12.03 0.54
N TYR A 23 13.79 11.63 1.56
CA TYR A 23 12.50 12.24 1.86
C TYR A 23 12.62 13.74 2.15
N LYS A 24 13.62 14.16 2.94
CA LYS A 24 13.85 15.58 3.27
C LYS A 24 14.14 16.40 2.02
N GLU A 25 14.97 15.88 1.12
CA GLU A 25 15.30 16.53 -0.15
C GLU A 25 14.08 16.66 -1.05
N VAL A 26 13.40 15.54 -1.34
CA VAL A 26 12.22 15.50 -2.22
C VAL A 26 11.08 16.36 -1.69
N LYS A 27 10.85 16.36 -0.37
CA LYS A 27 9.83 17.22 0.26
C LYS A 27 10.11 18.69 0.00
N SER A 28 11.35 19.13 0.20
CA SER A 28 11.72 20.54 -0.02
C SER A 28 11.56 20.93 -1.49
N GLU A 29 11.97 20.07 -2.43
CA GLU A 29 11.79 20.34 -3.86
C GLU A 29 10.31 20.38 -4.26
N ALA A 30 9.50 19.45 -3.75
CA ALA A 30 8.08 19.37 -4.06
C ALA A 30 7.32 20.60 -3.54
N GLU A 31 7.65 21.10 -2.35
CA GLU A 31 7.08 22.33 -1.79
C GLU A 31 7.43 23.55 -2.66
N GLN A 32 8.68 23.66 -3.14
CA GLN A 32 9.11 24.75 -4.01
C GLN A 32 8.41 24.75 -5.37
N ARG A 33 8.27 23.56 -5.99
CA ARG A 33 7.68 23.42 -7.33
C ARG A 33 6.16 23.53 -7.32
N SER A 34 5.50 22.71 -6.48
CA SER A 34 4.03 22.59 -6.49
C SER A 34 3.33 23.61 -5.62
N LYS A 35 4.01 24.18 -4.62
CA LYS A 35 3.41 25.07 -3.60
C LYS A 35 2.11 24.52 -2.98
N GLY A 36 1.97 23.20 -2.94
CA GLY A 36 0.79 22.52 -2.39
C GLY A 36 -0.36 22.29 -3.38
N GLU A 37 -0.23 22.59 -4.67
CA GLU A 37 -1.27 22.35 -5.69
C GLU A 37 -1.68 20.87 -5.79
N LEU A 38 -0.75 19.95 -5.47
CA LEU A 38 -1.01 18.51 -5.48
C LEU A 38 -1.59 17.99 -4.15
N LYS A 39 -1.83 18.87 -3.17
CA LYS A 39 -2.37 18.48 -1.86
C LYS A 39 -3.86 18.15 -2.00
N ALA A 40 -4.15 16.86 -2.02
CA ALA A 40 -5.51 16.34 -2.01
C ALA A 40 -6.15 16.38 -0.62
N GLY A 41 -7.46 16.30 -0.60
CA GLY A 41 -8.29 16.19 0.59
C GLY A 41 -9.57 15.42 0.27
N VAL A 42 -9.96 14.51 1.16
CA VAL A 42 -11.14 13.63 0.99
C VAL A 42 -12.44 14.43 0.90
N LEU A 43 -12.54 15.51 1.68
CA LEU A 43 -13.70 16.43 1.69
C LEU A 43 -14.04 16.99 0.31
N PHE A 44 -13.04 17.14 -0.56
CA PHE A 44 -13.20 17.73 -1.90
C PHE A 44 -13.31 16.67 -3.00
N ALA A 45 -13.33 15.39 -2.64
CA ALA A 45 -13.54 14.32 -3.60
C ALA A 45 -15.03 14.22 -3.96
N THR A 46 -15.29 13.86 -5.22
CA THR A 46 -16.65 13.69 -5.74
C THR A 46 -16.95 12.22 -5.95
N PHE A 47 -18.16 11.82 -5.54
CA PHE A 47 -18.65 10.45 -5.67
C PHE A 47 -20.10 10.46 -6.13
N SER A 48 -20.38 9.82 -7.27
CA SER A 48 -21.73 9.75 -7.85
C SER A 48 -22.42 11.11 -8.07
N GLY A 49 -21.64 12.17 -8.27
CA GLY A 49 -22.15 13.54 -8.46
C GLY A 49 -22.40 14.31 -7.15
N GLU A 50 -22.17 13.69 -5.99
CA GLU A 50 -22.22 14.32 -4.68
C GLU A 50 -20.82 14.53 -4.11
N GLU A 51 -20.59 15.65 -3.43
CA GLU A 51 -19.35 15.89 -2.70
C GLU A 51 -19.30 15.03 -1.44
N LEU A 52 -18.14 14.43 -1.15
CA LEU A 52 -17.90 13.67 0.07
C LEU A 52 -17.63 14.57 1.29
N ALA A 53 -18.17 15.79 1.29
CA ALA A 53 -17.95 16.83 2.30
C ALA A 53 -18.36 16.41 3.74
N ALA A 54 -19.12 15.32 3.88
CA ALA A 54 -19.44 14.70 5.16
C ALA A 54 -18.24 13.98 5.82
N PHE A 55 -17.16 13.70 5.08
CA PHE A 55 -16.03 12.91 5.56
C PHE A 55 -14.71 13.68 5.53
N SER A 56 -14.16 13.93 6.71
CA SER A 56 -12.85 14.59 6.88
C SER A 56 -11.67 13.64 6.69
N ASP A 57 -11.88 12.34 6.88
CA ASP A 57 -10.82 11.34 6.84
C ASP A 57 -11.21 10.10 6.02
N PRO A 58 -10.21 9.39 5.46
CA PRO A 58 -10.50 8.22 4.62
C PRO A 58 -11.13 7.05 5.38
N CYS A 59 -10.83 6.88 6.67
CA CYS A 59 -11.35 5.76 7.45
C CYS A 59 -12.86 5.92 7.69
N GLY A 60 -13.31 7.13 8.04
CA GLY A 60 -14.72 7.48 8.17
C GLY A 60 -15.47 7.28 6.85
N LEU A 61 -14.90 7.76 5.74
CA LEU A 61 -15.48 7.55 4.40
C LEU A 61 -15.64 6.06 4.10
N ILE A 62 -14.56 5.28 4.18
CA ILE A 62 -14.56 3.86 3.80
C ILE A 62 -15.48 3.05 4.72
N LYS A 63 -15.56 3.39 6.01
CA LYS A 63 -16.44 2.71 6.96
C LYS A 63 -17.92 2.89 6.63
N ASN A 64 -18.33 4.08 6.19
CA ASN A 64 -19.75 4.39 5.93
C ASN A 64 -20.15 4.12 4.48
N GLU A 65 -19.27 4.42 3.52
CA GLU A 65 -19.55 4.36 2.08
C GLU A 65 -18.79 3.23 1.35
N GLY A 66 -18.13 2.32 2.07
CA GLY A 66 -17.27 1.29 1.49
C GLY A 66 -17.94 0.43 0.42
N GLU A 67 -19.19 0.00 0.64
CA GLU A 67 -19.94 -0.79 -0.34
C GLU A 67 -20.26 0.01 -1.62
N ASN A 68 -20.65 1.27 -1.46
CA ASN A 68 -20.93 2.16 -2.57
C ASN A 68 -19.65 2.45 -3.37
N LEU A 69 -18.54 2.69 -2.67
CA LEU A 69 -17.22 2.86 -3.26
C LEU A 69 -16.78 1.61 -4.04
N ILE A 70 -16.93 0.41 -3.47
CA ILE A 70 -16.64 -0.85 -4.18
C ILE A 70 -17.48 -0.97 -5.45
N ARG A 71 -18.78 -0.66 -5.38
CA ARG A 71 -19.67 -0.74 -6.55
C ARG A 71 -19.22 0.18 -7.68
N ALA A 72 -18.71 1.37 -7.35
CA ALA A 72 -18.31 2.36 -8.35
C ALA A 72 -16.87 2.19 -8.85
N ARG A 73 -15.94 1.82 -7.96
CA ARG A 73 -14.49 1.83 -8.21
C ARG A 73 -13.88 0.42 -8.31
N GLY A 74 -14.65 -0.61 -7.97
CA GLY A 74 -14.19 -1.98 -7.91
C GLY A 74 -13.55 -2.33 -6.56
N HIS A 75 -13.54 -3.62 -6.24
CA HIS A 75 -12.93 -4.11 -5.01
C HIS A 75 -11.38 -4.07 -5.12
N PRO A 76 -10.64 -3.48 -4.16
CA PRO A 76 -9.19 -3.33 -4.28
C PRO A 76 -8.42 -4.66 -4.32
N CYS A 77 -8.85 -5.65 -3.54
CA CYS A 77 -8.21 -6.97 -3.48
C CYS A 77 -8.86 -7.96 -4.47
N LYS A 78 -8.04 -8.81 -5.09
CA LYS A 78 -8.51 -9.93 -5.92
C LYS A 78 -8.62 -11.21 -5.08
N LYS A 79 -9.68 -11.99 -5.28
CA LYS A 79 -9.82 -13.34 -4.74
C LYS A 79 -9.09 -14.39 -5.60
N ASP A 80 -8.80 -15.55 -5.04
CA ASP A 80 -8.28 -16.70 -5.78
C ASP A 80 -9.32 -17.26 -6.77
N THR A 81 -8.99 -18.33 -7.50
CA THR A 81 -9.90 -18.98 -8.46
C THR A 81 -11.14 -19.58 -7.81
N ASN A 82 -11.10 -19.81 -6.50
CA ASN A 82 -12.17 -20.41 -5.71
C ASN A 82 -13.00 -19.36 -4.95
N GLY A 83 -12.68 -18.07 -5.10
CA GLY A 83 -13.35 -16.97 -4.41
C GLY A 83 -12.83 -16.67 -2.99
N ASN A 84 -11.76 -17.32 -2.56
CA ASN A 84 -11.15 -17.11 -1.24
C ASN A 84 -10.11 -15.99 -1.29
N ASP A 85 -9.77 -15.47 -0.11
CA ASP A 85 -8.61 -14.60 -0.01
C ASP A 85 -7.32 -15.37 -0.20
N VAL A 86 -6.37 -14.74 -0.91
CA VAL A 86 -5.06 -15.33 -1.19
C VAL A 86 -4.20 -15.28 0.06
N ASP A 87 -3.58 -16.40 0.42
CA ASP A 87 -2.51 -16.44 1.43
C ASP A 87 -1.23 -15.85 0.84
N ARG A 88 -1.01 -14.56 1.10
CA ARG A 88 0.08 -13.79 0.50
C ARG A 88 1.45 -14.07 1.10
N PHE A 89 1.51 -14.99 2.05
CA PHE A 89 2.68 -15.40 2.78
C PHE A 89 3.07 -16.86 2.52
N SER A 90 2.34 -17.53 1.63
CA SER A 90 2.62 -18.90 1.23
C SER A 90 3.98 -19.01 0.54
N VAL A 91 4.93 -19.67 1.22
CA VAL A 91 6.26 -20.00 0.68
C VAL A 91 6.12 -20.90 -0.56
N LYS A 92 5.12 -21.78 -0.56
CA LYS A 92 4.85 -22.67 -1.70
C LYS A 92 4.43 -21.87 -2.93
N GLU A 93 3.49 -20.93 -2.77
CA GLU A 93 2.99 -20.15 -3.90
C GLU A 93 4.04 -19.17 -4.43
N GLN A 94 4.86 -18.58 -3.53
CA GLN A 94 6.05 -17.82 -3.93
C GLN A 94 6.97 -18.67 -4.81
N ALA A 95 7.36 -19.86 -4.33
CA ALA A 95 8.27 -20.74 -5.08
C ALA A 95 7.67 -21.17 -6.42
N GLU A 96 6.37 -21.45 -6.48
CA GLU A 96 5.71 -21.77 -7.75
C GLU A 96 5.71 -20.58 -8.72
N TYR A 97 5.48 -19.37 -8.23
CA TYR A 97 5.51 -18.17 -9.04
C TYR A 97 6.92 -17.88 -9.58
N ASP A 98 7.93 -17.98 -8.71
CA ASP A 98 9.35 -17.76 -9.04
C ASP A 98 9.90 -18.83 -10.00
N ASN A 99 9.26 -19.99 -10.09
CA ASN A 99 9.61 -21.02 -11.07
C ASN A 99 8.87 -20.84 -12.41
N LYS A 100 7.62 -20.34 -12.38
CA LYS A 100 6.73 -20.31 -13.56
C LYS A 100 6.74 -18.98 -14.32
N LYS A 101 6.82 -17.83 -13.63
CA LYS A 101 6.48 -16.51 -14.22
C LYS A 101 7.62 -15.50 -14.22
N MET A 102 8.50 -15.54 -13.24
CA MET A 102 9.73 -14.74 -13.22
C MET A 102 10.88 -15.73 -13.15
N LYS A 103 11.76 -15.78 -14.13
CA LYS A 103 13.01 -16.54 -13.96
C LYS A 103 13.83 -15.78 -12.93
N CYS A 104 13.60 -16.03 -11.64
CA CYS A 104 14.38 -15.52 -10.52
C CYS A 104 15.80 -16.13 -10.52
N SER A 105 16.48 -16.11 -11.66
CA SER A 105 17.80 -16.69 -11.88
C SER A 105 18.72 -15.69 -12.56
N ASN A 106 19.97 -15.67 -12.09
CA ASN A 106 21.09 -14.91 -12.66
C ASN A 106 20.99 -13.37 -12.64
N GLY A 107 20.57 -12.78 -11.51
CA GLY A 107 20.72 -11.33 -11.26
C GLY A 107 19.46 -10.49 -11.44
N ASP A 108 18.31 -11.11 -11.74
CA ASP A 108 17.03 -10.42 -11.87
C ASP A 108 16.34 -10.17 -10.51
N ALA A 109 15.53 -9.10 -10.43
CA ALA A 109 14.77 -8.76 -9.22
C ALA A 109 13.56 -9.70 -9.03
N CYS A 110 13.38 -10.22 -7.81
CA CYS A 110 12.25 -11.08 -7.46
C CYS A 110 11.16 -10.29 -6.72
N ALA A 111 9.95 -10.31 -7.28
CA ALA A 111 8.79 -9.70 -6.64
C ALA A 111 8.25 -10.62 -5.54
N PRO A 112 8.08 -10.14 -4.29
CA PRO A 112 7.48 -10.95 -3.24
C PRO A 112 6.01 -11.24 -3.55
N PHE A 113 5.51 -12.38 -3.11
CA PHE A 113 4.16 -12.87 -3.41
C PHE A 113 3.08 -11.92 -2.89
N ARG A 114 3.34 -11.30 -1.74
CA ARG A 114 2.58 -10.15 -1.22
C ARG A 114 2.42 -9.02 -2.26
N ARG A 115 3.49 -8.62 -2.95
CA ARG A 115 3.46 -7.55 -3.97
C ARG A 115 2.67 -7.95 -5.21
N LEU A 116 2.70 -9.23 -5.58
CA LEU A 116 1.97 -9.77 -6.72
C LEU A 116 0.46 -9.75 -6.49
N HIS A 117 0.05 -9.88 -5.24
CA HIS A 117 -1.33 -9.86 -4.77
C HIS A 117 -1.66 -8.59 -3.96
N LEU A 118 -0.99 -7.48 -4.26
CA LEU A 118 -1.27 -6.17 -3.67
C LEU A 118 -2.70 -5.73 -4.00
N CYS A 119 -3.42 -5.19 -3.01
CA CYS A 119 -4.80 -4.73 -3.18
C CYS A 119 -4.88 -3.36 -3.86
N ASN A 120 -4.62 -3.29 -5.17
CA ASN A 120 -4.67 -2.05 -5.96
C ASN A 120 -5.56 -2.14 -7.21
N LYS A 121 -6.50 -3.09 -7.25
CA LYS A 121 -7.32 -3.33 -8.45
C LYS A 121 -8.27 -2.19 -8.78
N ASN A 122 -8.77 -1.49 -7.76
CA ASN A 122 -9.56 -0.28 -7.97
C ASN A 122 -8.74 0.79 -8.72
N ILE A 123 -7.46 0.95 -8.38
CA ILE A 123 -6.55 1.91 -9.06
C ILE A 123 -6.33 1.52 -10.53
N GLN A 124 -6.17 0.23 -10.81
CA GLN A 124 -6.00 -0.28 -12.19
C GLN A 124 -7.24 -0.08 -13.08
N GLN A 125 -8.40 0.18 -12.48
CA GLN A 125 -9.67 0.35 -13.18
C GLN A 125 -10.12 1.81 -13.27
N ILE A 126 -9.34 2.76 -12.74
CA ILE A 126 -9.67 4.17 -12.83
C ILE A 126 -9.66 4.59 -14.30
N LYS A 127 -10.73 5.27 -14.71
CA LYS A 127 -10.81 5.89 -16.03
C LYS A 127 -10.18 7.28 -16.00
N THR A 128 -9.37 7.61 -17.00
CA THR A 128 -8.59 8.86 -17.05
C THR A 128 -9.46 10.11 -16.87
N GLU A 129 -10.67 10.12 -17.42
CA GLU A 129 -11.63 11.21 -17.31
C GLU A 129 -12.12 11.50 -15.88
N ASN A 130 -11.99 10.52 -14.96
CA ASN A 130 -12.40 10.65 -13.56
C ASN A 130 -11.23 11.00 -12.63
N ILE A 131 -10.00 11.09 -13.15
CA ILE A 131 -8.81 11.36 -12.36
C ILE A 131 -8.75 12.85 -12.01
N THR A 132 -9.02 13.14 -10.75
CA THR A 132 -8.69 14.42 -10.09
C THR A 132 -7.78 14.12 -8.90
N THR A 133 -7.04 15.12 -8.42
CA THR A 133 -6.17 14.98 -7.24
C THR A 133 -6.93 14.40 -6.04
N HIS A 134 -8.18 14.84 -5.84
CA HIS A 134 -9.05 14.40 -4.74
C HIS A 134 -9.62 13.00 -4.96
N ASN A 135 -10.07 12.68 -6.18
CA ASN A 135 -10.63 11.37 -6.48
C ASN A 135 -9.57 10.27 -6.47
N LEU A 136 -8.36 10.59 -6.93
CA LEU A 136 -7.20 9.70 -6.86
C LEU A 136 -6.81 9.41 -5.42
N LEU A 137 -6.87 10.40 -4.52
CA LEU A 137 -6.64 10.18 -3.08
C LEU A 137 -7.62 9.14 -2.51
N VAL A 138 -8.90 9.20 -2.89
CA VAL A 138 -9.90 8.21 -2.45
C VAL A 138 -9.53 6.80 -2.92
N ASP A 139 -9.12 6.63 -4.19
CA ASP A 139 -8.71 5.31 -4.70
C ASP A 139 -7.46 4.77 -3.98
N VAL A 140 -6.47 5.63 -3.74
CA VAL A 140 -5.23 5.27 -3.03
C VAL A 140 -5.54 4.90 -1.58
N CYS A 141 -6.38 5.67 -0.89
CA CYS A 141 -6.80 5.36 0.47
C CYS A 141 -7.61 4.07 0.56
N MET A 142 -8.49 3.80 -0.40
CA MET A 142 -9.19 2.51 -0.50
C MET A 142 -8.20 1.37 -0.66
N ALA A 143 -7.26 1.47 -1.60
CA ALA A 143 -6.24 0.44 -1.81
C ALA A 143 -5.43 0.19 -0.53
N ALA A 144 -4.94 1.25 0.13
CA ALA A 144 -4.18 1.15 1.37
C ALA A 144 -4.98 0.53 2.53
N ASN A 145 -6.26 0.89 2.68
CA ASN A 145 -7.12 0.37 3.74
C ASN A 145 -7.38 -1.14 3.56
N TYR A 146 -7.78 -1.55 2.35
CA TYR A 146 -8.04 -2.96 2.04
C TYR A 146 -6.76 -3.80 2.04
N GLU A 147 -5.63 -3.24 1.60
CA GLU A 147 -4.30 -3.86 1.73
C GLU A 147 -3.96 -4.13 3.19
N ALA A 148 -4.14 -3.14 4.08
CA ALA A 148 -3.86 -3.32 5.50
C ALA A 148 -4.79 -4.37 6.13
N GLN A 149 -6.10 -4.31 5.87
CA GLN A 149 -7.07 -5.28 6.41
C GLN A 149 -6.76 -6.72 5.98
N SER A 150 -6.38 -6.90 4.72
CA SER A 150 -6.03 -8.21 4.18
C SER A 150 -4.70 -8.76 4.70
N LEU A 151 -3.84 -7.94 5.31
CA LEU A 151 -2.62 -8.39 6.00
C LEU A 151 -2.87 -8.64 7.49
N ILE A 152 -3.70 -7.81 8.13
CA ILE A 152 -3.98 -7.91 9.57
C ILE A 152 -4.75 -9.19 9.90
N ARG A 153 -5.60 -9.71 9.01
CA ARG A 153 -6.28 -10.98 9.26
C ARG A 153 -5.31 -12.13 9.49
N ASP A 154 -4.20 -12.14 8.78
CA ASP A 154 -3.21 -13.21 8.84
C ASP A 154 -2.19 -12.95 9.99
N HIS A 155 -2.32 -11.81 10.68
CA HIS A 155 -1.46 -11.39 11.78
C HIS A 155 -1.40 -12.34 12.96
N PRO A 156 -2.52 -12.92 13.49
CA PRO A 156 -2.45 -13.77 14.68
C PRO A 156 -1.55 -15.00 14.49
N GLN A 157 -1.64 -15.63 13.31
CA GLN A 157 -0.79 -16.78 12.95
C GLN A 157 0.69 -16.38 12.82
N TYR A 158 0.93 -15.15 12.37
CA TYR A 158 2.27 -14.57 12.24
C TYR A 158 2.87 -14.15 13.58
N GLN A 159 2.08 -13.56 14.47
CA GLN A 159 2.49 -13.13 15.80
C GLN A 159 2.95 -14.32 16.65
N GLU A 160 2.20 -15.43 16.61
CA GLU A 160 2.59 -16.68 17.30
C GLU A 160 3.92 -17.26 16.80
N LYS A 161 4.22 -17.09 15.51
CA LYS A 161 5.39 -17.69 14.87
C LYS A 161 6.62 -16.78 14.87
N TYR A 162 6.44 -15.45 14.88
CA TYR A 162 7.51 -14.49 14.60
C TYR A 162 7.48 -13.19 15.43
N GLY A 163 6.45 -12.94 16.25
CA GLY A 163 6.32 -11.77 17.14
C GLY A 163 5.68 -10.50 16.53
N ASP A 164 5.26 -9.56 17.40
CA ASP A 164 4.44 -8.37 17.07
C ASP A 164 5.10 -7.33 16.14
N SER A 165 6.43 -7.17 16.21
CA SER A 165 7.14 -6.11 15.47
C SER A 165 7.13 -6.31 13.94
N GLN A 166 6.64 -7.45 13.46
CA GLN A 166 6.71 -7.82 12.06
C GLN A 166 5.56 -7.25 11.23
N ILE A 167 4.38 -7.04 11.80
CA ILE A 167 3.23 -6.54 11.01
C ILE A 167 3.44 -5.11 10.54
N CYS A 168 4.00 -4.24 11.40
CA CYS A 168 4.34 -2.88 11.00
C CYS A 168 5.38 -2.88 9.87
N THR A 169 6.32 -3.83 9.88
CA THR A 169 7.31 -3.99 8.81
C THR A 169 6.64 -4.44 7.51
N VAL A 170 5.70 -5.38 7.57
CA VAL A 170 4.92 -5.80 6.39
C VAL A 170 4.07 -4.65 5.85
N LEU A 171 3.37 -3.92 6.71
CA LEU A 171 2.57 -2.76 6.34
C LEU A 171 3.44 -1.64 5.73
N ALA A 172 4.63 -1.38 6.27
CA ALA A 172 5.58 -0.42 5.69
C ALA A 172 6.03 -0.83 4.29
N ARG A 173 6.25 -2.13 4.04
CA ARG A 173 6.56 -2.65 2.70
C ARG A 173 5.36 -2.50 1.76
N SER A 174 4.14 -2.77 2.22
CA SER A 174 2.93 -2.54 1.40
C SER A 174 2.69 -1.06 1.11
N PHE A 175 2.99 -0.17 2.05
CA PHE A 175 2.96 1.28 1.84
C PHE A 175 3.96 1.69 0.74
N ALA A 176 5.20 1.20 0.81
CA ALA A 176 6.22 1.46 -0.21
C ALA A 176 5.86 0.86 -1.58
N ASP A 177 5.09 -0.22 -1.62
CA ASP A 177 4.63 -0.84 -2.86
C ASP A 177 3.43 -0.15 -3.51
N ILE A 178 2.67 0.63 -2.73
CA ILE A 178 1.53 1.45 -3.19
C ILE A 178 2.00 2.81 -3.71
N GLY A 179 2.97 3.42 -3.02
CA GLY A 179 3.56 4.72 -3.40
C GLY A 179 4.34 4.65 -4.72
#